data_AF-A0A453QSD3-F1
#
_entry.id   AF-A0A453QSD3-F1
#
_cell.length_a   1.000
_cell.length_b   1.000
_cell.length_c   1.000
_cell.angle_alpha   90.00
_cell.angle_beta   90.00
_cell.angle_gamma   90.00
#
_symmetry.space_group_name_H-M   'P 1'
#
loop_
_entity.id
_entity.type
_entity.pdbx_description
1 polymer ?
#
loop_
_entity_poly.entity_id
_entity_poly.type
_entity_poly.pdbx_seq_one_letter_code
_entity_poly.pdbx_strand_id
1 'polypeptide(L)' 'FRILAYGIAVDLTDEYCRLAKSTALENLRRFVHVVIEVFGGQYLRSPNAEDTARLLAIGEQMGFPGMLGSIDCMH' A
#
# COMPACT_ATOMS: atom_id res chain seq x y z
N PHE A 1 5.70 -25.09 16.54
CA PHE A 1 5.01 -26.05 15.64
C PHE A 1 4.55 -27.29 16.43
N ARG A 2 3.44 -27.20 17.19
CA ARG A 2 2.86 -28.34 17.95
C ARG A 2 1.49 -28.77 17.43
N ILE A 3 1.08 -28.26 16.27
CA ILE A 3 -0.25 -28.48 15.69
C ILE A 3 -0.33 -29.83 14.94
N LEU A 4 0.80 -30.37 14.46
CA LEU A 4 0.85 -31.64 13.72
C LEU A 4 1.05 -32.88 14.61
N ALA A 5 1.34 -32.71 15.91
CA ALA A 5 1.70 -33.82 16.80
C ALA A 5 0.49 -34.44 17.54
N TYR A 6 -0.62 -33.72 17.58
CA TYR A 6 -1.89 -34.21 18.10
C TYR A 6 -2.85 -34.22 16.91
N GLY A 7 -3.46 -35.36 16.60
CA GLY A 7 -4.34 -35.58 15.44
C GLY A 7 -5.62 -34.72 15.47
N ILE A 8 -5.45 -33.41 15.45
CA ILE A 8 -6.47 -32.44 15.13
C ILE A 8 -6.69 -32.56 13.64
N ALA A 9 -7.93 -32.86 13.24
CA ALA A 9 -8.33 -33.03 11.86
C ALA A 9 -7.74 -31.90 11.02
N VAL A 10 -7.06 -32.27 9.93
CA VAL A 10 -6.44 -31.33 8.97
C VAL A 10 -7.41 -30.20 8.56
N ASP A 11 -8.70 -30.51 8.54
CA ASP A 11 -9.83 -29.62 8.34
C ASP A 11 -9.86 -28.43 9.33
N LEU A 12 -9.72 -28.69 10.63
CA LEU A 12 -9.73 -27.64 11.67
C LEU A 12 -8.54 -26.67 11.51
N THR A 13 -7.40 -27.19 11.03
CA THR A 13 -6.21 -26.37 10.79
C THR A 13 -6.31 -25.52 9.52
N ASP A 14 -6.96 -26.03 8.48
CA ASP A 14 -7.25 -25.26 7.27
C ASP A 14 -8.28 -24.16 7.55
N GLU A 15 -9.36 -24.47 8.27
CA GLU A 15 -10.37 -23.48 8.68
C GLU A 15 -9.76 -22.37 9.53
N TYR A 16 -8.91 -22.71 10.51
CA TYR A 16 -8.19 -21.71 11.31
C TYR A 16 -7.26 -20.84 10.45
N CYS A 17 -6.55 -21.45 9.49
CA CYS A 17 -5.70 -20.71 8.56
C CYS A 17 -6.52 -19.78 7.66
N ARG A 18 -7.67 -20.23 7.18
CA ARG A 18 -8.59 -19.47 6.33
C ARG A 18 -9.22 -18.30 7.08
N LEU A 19 -9.64 -18.51 8.32
CA LEU A 19 -10.16 -17.46 9.20
C LEU A 19 -9.08 -16.43 9.56
N ALA A 20 -7.85 -16.89 9.81
CA ALA A 20 -6.72 -16.00 10.04
C ALA A 20 -6.40 -15.16 8.79
N LYS A 21 -6.44 -15.76 7.60
CA LYS A 21 -6.27 -15.06 6.31
C LYS A 21 -7.38 -14.04 6.09
N SER A 22 -8.65 -14.38 6.32
CA SER A 22 -9.76 -13.44 6.14
C SER A 22 -9.69 -12.28 7.14
N THR A 23 -9.33 -12.56 8.39
CA THR A 23 -9.16 -11.54 9.43
C THR A 23 -7.98 -10.61 9.12
N ALA A 24 -6.84 -11.16 8.69
CA ALA A 24 -5.69 -10.36 8.27
C ALA A 24 -6.03 -9.47 7.06
N LEU A 25 -6.78 -10.00 6.09
CA LEU A 25 -7.20 -9.28 4.90
C LEU A 25 -8.20 -8.15 5.22
N GLU A 26 -9.15 -8.39 6.12
CA GLU A 26 -10.08 -7.36 6.61
C GLU A 26 -9.32 -6.24 7.35
N ASN A 27 -8.38 -6.60 8.23
CA ASN A 27 -7.56 -5.61 8.94
C ASN A 27 -6.70 -4.80 7.97
N LEU A 28 -6.13 -5.43 6.94
CA LEU A 28 -5.38 -4.73 5.90
C LEU A 28 -6.28 -3.75 5.12
N ARG A 29 -7.50 -4.16 4.75
CA ARG A 29 -8.46 -3.28 4.08
C ARG A 29 -8.79 -2.06 4.92
N ARG A 30 -9.07 -2.26 6.22
CA ARG A 30 -9.34 -1.15 7.16
C ARG A 30 -8.13 -0.24 7.31
N PHE A 31 -6.94 -0.80 7.43
CA PHE A 31 -5.70 -0.03 7.51
C PHE A 31 -5.50 0.84 6.27
N VAL A 32 -5.62 0.26 5.08
CA VAL A 32 -5.51 1.00 3.81
C VAL A 32 -6.58 2.08 3.71
N HIS A 33 -7.82 1.80 4.11
CA HIS A 33 -8.88 2.80 4.14
C HIS A 33 -8.51 4.01 5.02
N VAL A 34 -8.04 3.75 6.24
CA VAL A 34 -7.60 4.82 7.16
C VAL A 34 -6.43 5.61 6.57
N VAL A 35 -5.45 4.93 5.95
CA VAL A 35 -4.32 5.60 5.27
C VAL A 35 -4.83 6.51 4.15
N ILE A 36 -5.78 6.04 3.34
CA ILE A 36 -6.38 6.83 2.27
C ILE A 36 -7.18 8.02 2.84
N GLU A 37 -7.92 7.85 3.92
CA GLU A 37 -8.64 8.97 4.53
C GLU A 37 -7.69 10.03 5.10
N VAL A 38 -6.62 9.62 5.77
CA VAL A 38 -5.66 10.54 6.39
C VAL A 38 -4.78 11.24 5.36
N PHE A 39 -4.31 10.50 4.35
CA PHE A 39 -3.27 10.98 3.43
C PHE A 39 -3.77 11.20 2.00
N GLY A 40 -4.94 10.66 1.63
CA GLY A 40 -5.45 10.70 0.27
C GLY A 40 -5.68 12.11 -0.25
N GLY A 41 -6.19 13.01 0.60
CA GLY A 41 -6.36 14.42 0.22
C GLY A 41 -5.05 15.12 -0.15
N GLN A 42 -3.93 14.71 0.43
CA GLN A 42 -2.61 15.30 0.15
C GLN A 42 -1.89 14.59 -1.00
N TYR A 43 -1.97 13.26 -1.07
CA TYR A 43 -1.12 12.45 -1.95
C TYR A 43 -1.84 11.81 -3.13
N LEU A 44 -3.18 11.63 -3.07
CA LEU A 44 -3.98 11.11 -4.17
C LEU A 44 -4.64 12.21 -5.01
N ARG A 45 -4.45 13.48 -4.63
CA ARG A 45 -4.85 14.62 -5.47
C ARG A 45 -3.87 14.84 -6.62
N SER A 46 -4.32 15.50 -7.68
CA SER A 46 -3.42 16.00 -8.71
C SER A 46 -2.41 16.98 -8.10
N PRO A 47 -1.12 16.90 -8.49
CA PRO A 47 -0.10 17.84 -8.03
C PRO A 47 -0.46 19.26 -8.48
N ASN A 48 -0.26 20.23 -7.59
CA ASN A 48 -0.41 21.64 -7.91
C ASN A 48 0.93 22.22 -8.39
N ALA A 49 0.97 23.51 -8.73
CA ALA A 49 2.19 24.16 -9.20
C ALA A 49 3.34 24.11 -8.18
N GLU A 50 3.04 24.17 -6.87
CA GLU A 50 4.04 24.08 -5.81
C GLU A 50 4.60 22.66 -5.67
N ASP A 51 3.75 21.63 -5.71
CA ASP A 51 4.20 20.23 -5.70
C ASP A 51 5.11 19.95 -6.89
N THR A 52 4.72 20.46 -8.06
CA THR A 52 5.44 20.34 -9.33
C THR A 52 6.81 21.01 -9.24
N ALA A 53 6.87 22.25 -8.74
CA ALA A 53 8.11 22.98 -8.54
C ALA A 53 9.02 22.27 -7.52
N ARG A 54 8.46 21.73 -6.44
CA ARG A 54 9.21 20.96 -5.44
C ARG A 54 9.80 19.69 -6.04
N LEU A 55 9.02 18.94 -6.82
CA LEU A 55 9.48 17.73 -7.50
C LEU A 55 10.58 18.04 -8.52
N LEU A 56 10.47 19.13 -9.26
CA LEU A 56 11.52 19.59 -10.18
C LEU A 56 12.81 19.92 -9.44
N ALA A 57 12.74 20.69 -8.35
CA ALA A 57 13.93 21.03 -7.56
C ALA A 57 14.65 19.80 -6.99
N ILE A 58 13.88 18.80 -6.53
CA ILE A 58 14.44 17.50 -6.09
C ILE A 58 15.07 16.77 -7.28
N GLY A 59 14.37 16.74 -8.43
CA GLY A 59 14.88 16.15 -9.67
C GLY A 59 16.21 16.75 -10.10
N GLU A 60 16.33 18.08 -10.09
CA GLU A 60 17.57 18.79 -10.42
C GLU A 60 18.72 18.48 -9.45
N GLN A 61 18.45 18.45 -8.13
CA GLN A 61 19.45 18.02 -7.13
C GLN A 61 19.94 16.59 -7.38
N MET A 62 19.06 15.74 -7.89
CA MET A 62 19.34 14.33 -8.20
C MET A 62 19.92 14.11 -9.61
N GLY A 63 20.13 15.18 -10.39
CA GLY A 63 20.69 15.10 -11.76
C GLY A 63 19.67 14.79 -12.86
N PHE A 64 18.37 14.92 -12.58
CA PHE A 64 17.26 14.72 -13.51
C PHE A 64 16.49 16.03 -13.79
N PRO A 65 17.04 16.94 -14.61
CA PRO A 65 16.46 18.26 -14.88
C PRO A 65 15.14 18.25 -15.70
N GLY A 66 14.60 17.07 -16.03
CA GLY A 66 13.36 16.89 -16.80
C GLY A 66 12.44 15.80 -16.26
N MET A 67 12.56 15.45 -14.97
CA MET A 67 11.94 14.25 -14.37
C MET A 67 10.41 14.16 -14.56
N LEU A 68 9.71 15.29 -14.66
CA LEU A 68 8.25 15.31 -14.84
C LEU A 68 7.78 14.85 -16.22
N GLY A 69 8.62 14.92 -17.26
CA GLY A 69 8.27 14.49 -18.62
C GLY A 69 8.25 12.97 -18.83
N SER A 70 8.73 12.19 -17.85
CA SER A 70 8.74 10.72 -17.89
C SER A 70 7.68 10.09 -16.99
N ILE A 71 6.92 10.88 -16.20
CA ILE A 71 5.88 10.43 -15.27
C ILE A 71 4.48 10.61 -15.88
N ASP A 72 4.37 10.68 -17.21
CA ASP A 72 3.09 10.60 -17.92
C ASP A 72 2.54 9.15 -17.83
N CYS A 73 2.21 8.72 -16.61
CA CYS A 73 1.31 7.60 -16.34
C CYS A 73 -0.11 8.16 -16.28
N MET A 74 -0.56 8.77 -17.39
CA MET A 74 -1.98 8.92 -17.68
C MET A 74 -2.50 7.60 -18.28
N HIS A 75 -2.68 6.59 -17.43
CA HIS A 75 -3.84 5.67 -17.43
C HIS A 75 -3.93 4.93 -16.10
#